data_AF-A0A1I6PVX0-F1
#
_entry.id   AF-A0A1I6PVX0-F1
#
_cell.length_a   1.000
_cell.length_b   1.000
_cell.length_c   1.000
_cell.angle_alpha   90.00
_cell.angle_beta   90.00
_cell.angle_gamma   90.00
#
_symmetry.space_group_name_H-M   'P 1'
#
loop_
_entity.id
_entity.type
_entity.pdbx_description
1 polymer ?
#
loop_
_entity_poly.entity_id
_entity_poly.type
_entity_poly.pdbx_seq_one_letter_code
_entity_poly.pdbx_strand_id
1 'polypeptide(L)'
;MSQKKVAIHISGSGILQDDVVMIGEKFLKHWKIPAGRPLQLAFGSFKQEVTIISVPKFEGMRVSPILAERCGLTSRAVLKIRYFDSSQTLRIGPLISVLISRDHPDKPDRPFGSITMFCSELVRACQKRGAYVYFITPDHIDSVTGQIEGWVYDEGWKKRVMPIADVVNNRLTSRKLENKPSVQHFVKEVKSRYGTVTYNEKFLDKNEVFEALKSESSLKRYLPESHSLKSFAVLKNMCQTYPVIFLKPVRGSLGKGIIRISRQSDGTYMTLSTKLGGVQKQAYPSLSKLFAGLSGKMKTTKYQIQQGLHLIDIGKKPVDFRALVQKNRAGKWKVTSIVARIAGGSHFVSNLARGGSLSTVREAVNKSLLPGDAKKNAYVSLHKAALSIAEGIDATIPAHFGELGIDLAMDYSGKVWLIEVNSKPSKNDNTPLNDNKIRPSVITMLDYSAYLAGF
;
A
#
# COMPACT_ATOMS: atom_id res chain seq x y z
N MET A 1 14.30 -15.73 -18.45
CA MET A 1 15.42 -16.53 -17.87
C MET A 1 15.06 -16.88 -16.43
N SER A 2 15.23 -18.14 -16.03
CA SER A 2 15.08 -18.55 -14.62
C SER A 2 16.12 -17.84 -13.77
N GLN A 3 15.72 -16.85 -12.97
CA GLN A 3 16.64 -16.17 -12.06
C GLN A 3 16.99 -17.12 -10.92
N LYS A 4 18.18 -17.71 -10.97
CA LYS A 4 18.71 -18.49 -9.87
C LYS A 4 19.01 -17.58 -8.68
N LYS A 5 18.74 -18.09 -7.49
CA LYS A 5 19.09 -17.45 -6.22
C LYS A 5 20.43 -18.01 -5.74
N VAL A 6 21.18 -17.18 -5.01
CA VAL A 6 22.50 -17.50 -4.49
C VAL A 6 22.52 -17.19 -3.00
N ALA A 7 22.98 -18.15 -2.21
CA ALA A 7 23.25 -17.92 -0.80
C ALA A 7 24.54 -17.11 -0.66
N ILE A 8 24.49 -16.05 0.13
CA ILE A 8 25.63 -15.21 0.46
C ILE A 8 26.25 -15.74 1.75
N HIS A 9 27.54 -16.02 1.69
CA HIS A 9 28.34 -16.47 2.83
C HIS A 9 29.37 -15.39 3.18
N ILE A 10 29.45 -15.01 4.45
CA ILE A 10 30.49 -14.10 4.92
C ILE A 10 31.67 -14.96 5.39
N SER A 11 32.87 -14.72 4.88
CA SER A 11 34.08 -15.46 5.30
C SER A 11 34.50 -15.07 6.73
N GLY A 12 35.36 -15.88 7.35
CA GLY A 12 36.09 -15.45 8.54
C GLY A 12 36.97 -14.22 8.26
N SER A 13 37.25 -13.42 9.28
CA SER A 13 38.12 -12.25 9.20
C SER A 13 39.51 -12.62 8.68
N GLY A 14 40.04 -11.84 7.74
CA GLY A 14 41.38 -12.06 7.16
C GLY A 14 41.51 -13.17 6.11
N ILE A 15 40.44 -13.93 5.84
CA ILE A 15 40.46 -15.04 4.87
C ILE A 15 40.30 -14.55 3.42
N LEU A 16 39.61 -13.43 3.22
CA LEU A 16 39.26 -12.90 1.90
C LEU A 16 39.52 -11.40 1.86
N GLN A 17 40.17 -10.92 0.80
CA GLN A 17 40.36 -9.49 0.56
C GLN A 17 39.02 -8.80 0.27
N ASP A 18 38.93 -7.50 0.56
CA ASP A 18 37.67 -6.75 0.55
C ASP A 18 37.13 -6.42 -0.84
N ASP A 19 37.99 -6.52 -1.84
CA ASP A 19 37.72 -6.37 -3.26
C ASP A 19 37.64 -7.72 -3.97
N VAL A 20 37.59 -8.84 -3.25
CA VAL A 20 37.47 -10.17 -3.85
C VAL A 20 36.11 -10.79 -3.52
N VAL A 21 35.45 -11.30 -4.56
CA VAL A 21 34.20 -12.06 -4.43
C VAL A 21 34.40 -13.45 -5.01
N MET A 22 34.14 -14.46 -4.19
CA MET A 22 34.20 -15.87 -4.62
C MET A 22 32.80 -16.34 -5.04
N ILE A 23 32.67 -16.91 -6.24
CA ILE A 23 31.39 -17.41 -6.75
C ILE A 23 31.56 -18.85 -7.22
N GLY A 24 30.56 -19.69 -6.92
CA GLY A 24 30.49 -21.06 -7.41
C GLY A 24 30.58 -21.14 -8.94
N GLU A 25 31.44 -22.00 -9.47
CA GLU A 25 31.71 -22.12 -10.91
C GLU A 25 30.43 -22.33 -11.76
N LYS A 26 29.45 -23.07 -11.22
CA LYS A 26 28.15 -23.29 -11.88
C LYS A 26 27.39 -21.99 -12.14
N PHE A 27 27.48 -21.01 -11.24
CA PHE A 27 26.83 -19.70 -11.39
C PHE A 27 27.55 -18.84 -12.42
N LEU A 28 28.89 -18.84 -12.40
CA LEU A 28 29.69 -18.10 -13.39
C LEU A 28 29.41 -18.58 -14.81
N LYS A 29 29.39 -19.89 -15.04
CA LYS A 29 29.03 -20.48 -16.35
C LYS A 29 27.61 -20.15 -16.76
N HIS A 30 26.65 -20.23 -15.82
CA HIS A 30 25.24 -19.97 -16.11
C HIS A 30 24.96 -18.53 -16.53
N TRP A 31 25.60 -17.55 -15.88
CA TRP A 31 25.41 -16.12 -16.16
C TRP A 31 26.52 -15.49 -17.01
N LYS A 32 27.47 -16.29 -17.50
CA LYS A 32 28.63 -15.85 -18.29
C LYS A 32 29.41 -14.72 -17.61
N ILE A 33 29.59 -14.82 -16.29
CA ILE A 33 30.35 -13.85 -15.51
C ILE A 33 31.84 -14.15 -15.72
N PRO A 34 32.67 -13.16 -16.13
CA PRO A 34 34.10 -13.35 -16.27
C PRO A 34 34.76 -13.54 -14.89
N ALA A 35 35.66 -14.53 -14.80
CA ALA A 35 36.50 -14.74 -13.62
C ALA A 35 37.88 -14.09 -13.83
N GLY A 36 38.52 -13.70 -12.73
CA GLY A 36 39.89 -13.17 -12.73
C GLY A 36 40.04 -11.77 -13.31
N ARG A 37 38.93 -11.04 -13.52
CA ARG A 37 38.93 -9.64 -13.99
C ARG A 37 38.15 -8.76 -13.02
N PRO A 38 38.54 -7.48 -12.85
CA PRO A 38 37.74 -6.52 -12.12
C PRO A 38 36.37 -6.33 -12.78
N LEU A 39 35.33 -6.22 -11.97
CA LEU A 39 33.98 -5.85 -12.38
C LEU A 39 33.31 -5.02 -11.27
N GLN A 40 32.24 -4.32 -11.59
CA GLN A 40 31.49 -3.56 -10.59
C GLN A 40 30.46 -4.44 -9.88
N LEU A 41 30.61 -4.67 -8.58
CA LEU A 41 29.54 -5.21 -7.72
C LEU A 41 28.57 -4.10 -7.35
N ALA A 42 27.27 -4.34 -7.48
CA ALA A 42 26.23 -3.39 -7.11
C ALA A 42 25.07 -4.00 -6.31
N PHE A 43 24.60 -3.26 -5.29
CA PHE A 43 23.48 -3.62 -4.42
C PHE A 43 22.75 -2.36 -3.94
N GLY A 44 21.57 -2.06 -4.51
CA GLY A 44 20.98 -0.73 -4.38
C GLY A 44 21.94 0.34 -4.89
N SER A 45 22.19 1.38 -4.08
CA SER A 45 23.18 2.43 -4.38
C SER A 45 24.63 2.03 -4.12
N PHE A 46 24.89 0.93 -3.41
CA PHE A 46 26.26 0.46 -3.17
C PHE A 46 26.89 0.04 -4.50
N LYS A 47 28.11 0.51 -4.74
CA LYS A 47 28.96 0.12 -5.86
C LYS A 47 30.41 -0.01 -5.40
N GLN A 48 31.07 -1.10 -5.75
CA GLN A 48 32.50 -1.29 -5.52
C GLN A 48 33.08 -2.14 -6.65
N GLU A 49 34.29 -1.82 -7.10
CA GLU A 49 35.03 -2.72 -7.97
C GLU A 49 35.48 -3.95 -7.19
N VAL A 50 35.29 -5.13 -7.79
CA VAL A 50 35.69 -6.41 -7.21
C VAL A 50 36.26 -7.34 -8.27
N THR A 51 37.19 -8.20 -7.87
CA THR A 51 37.69 -9.32 -8.67
C THR A 51 36.90 -10.58 -8.34
N ILE A 52 36.37 -11.25 -9.38
CA ILE A 52 35.62 -12.51 -9.21
C ILE A 52 36.55 -13.72 -9.25
N ILE A 53 36.52 -14.54 -8.21
CA ILE A 53 37.23 -15.83 -8.16
C ILE A 53 36.22 -16.97 -8.30
N SER A 54 36.51 -17.88 -9.23
CA SER A 54 35.73 -19.11 -9.41
C SER A 54 36.08 -20.14 -8.34
N VAL A 55 35.07 -20.70 -7.69
CA VAL A 55 35.25 -21.77 -6.70
C VAL A 55 34.56 -23.06 -7.19
N PRO A 56 35.34 -24.12 -7.52
CA PRO A 56 34.79 -25.41 -7.91
C PRO A 56 33.95 -26.03 -6.79
N LYS A 57 32.85 -26.70 -7.15
CA LYS A 57 31.94 -27.42 -6.23
C LYS A 57 31.28 -26.57 -5.13
N PHE A 58 31.49 -25.26 -5.10
CA PHE A 58 30.81 -24.34 -4.17
C PHE A 58 29.45 -23.90 -4.74
N GLU A 59 28.43 -23.87 -3.91
CA GLU A 59 27.07 -23.45 -4.28
C GLU A 59 26.67 -22.16 -3.55
N GLY A 60 27.37 -21.06 -3.83
CA GLY A 60 27.05 -19.76 -3.26
C GLY A 60 27.92 -18.63 -3.82
N MET A 61 27.82 -17.49 -3.15
CA MET A 61 28.72 -16.36 -3.27
C MET A 61 29.32 -16.09 -1.89
N ARG A 62 30.63 -15.87 -1.82
CA ARG A 62 31.34 -15.56 -0.59
C ARG A 62 32.00 -14.19 -0.68
N VAL A 63 31.84 -13.40 0.38
CA VAL A 63 32.33 -12.02 0.52
C VAL A 63 33.09 -11.85 1.84
N SER A 64 33.99 -10.87 1.91
CA SER A 64 34.67 -10.53 3.16
C SER A 64 33.69 -9.89 4.17
N PRO A 65 33.98 -9.93 5.48
CA PRO A 65 33.19 -9.22 6.48
C PRO A 65 33.04 -7.72 6.20
N ILE A 66 34.11 -7.06 5.75
CA ILE A 66 34.12 -5.62 5.49
C ILE A 66 33.26 -5.30 4.26
N LEU A 67 33.37 -6.10 3.19
CA LEU A 67 32.49 -5.93 2.02
C LEU A 67 31.02 -6.15 2.40
N ALA A 68 30.73 -7.18 3.19
CA ALA A 68 29.38 -7.46 3.67
C ALA A 68 28.81 -6.32 4.52
N GLU A 69 29.61 -5.76 5.43
CA GLU A 69 29.24 -4.61 6.25
C GLU A 69 28.91 -3.38 5.40
N ARG A 70 29.78 -3.04 4.44
CA ARG A 70 29.55 -1.91 3.51
C ARG A 70 28.31 -2.08 2.64
N CYS A 71 27.97 -3.32 2.27
CA CYS A 71 26.74 -3.65 1.55
C CYS A 71 25.50 -3.70 2.46
N GLY A 72 25.68 -3.79 3.77
CA GLY A 72 24.59 -4.08 4.72
C GLY A 72 24.11 -5.54 4.73
N LEU A 73 24.90 -6.48 4.18
CA LEU A 73 24.56 -7.90 4.03
C LEU A 73 24.76 -8.70 5.31
N THR A 74 23.83 -9.61 5.60
CA THR A 74 23.94 -10.59 6.69
C THR A 74 24.36 -11.96 6.17
N SER A 75 24.86 -12.81 7.06
CA SER A 75 25.45 -14.13 6.73
C SER A 75 24.46 -15.16 6.17
N ARG A 76 23.15 -14.85 6.16
CA ARG A 76 22.07 -15.72 5.67
C ARG A 76 21.28 -15.12 4.50
N ALA A 77 21.81 -14.07 3.87
CA ALA A 77 21.16 -13.47 2.73
C ALA A 77 21.08 -14.47 1.56
N VAL A 78 19.90 -14.57 0.95
CA VAL A 78 19.69 -15.31 -0.30
C VAL A 78 19.21 -14.30 -1.32
N LEU A 79 19.97 -14.10 -2.39
CA LEU A 79 19.75 -13.02 -3.36
C LEU A 79 19.72 -13.55 -4.79
N LYS A 80 18.98 -12.88 -5.68
CA LYS A 80 19.16 -13.08 -7.11
C LYS A 80 20.42 -12.34 -7.55
N ILE A 81 21.03 -12.85 -8.62
CA ILE A 81 22.18 -12.24 -9.26
C ILE A 81 21.84 -11.98 -10.73
N ARG A 82 22.28 -10.84 -11.25
CA ARG A 82 22.25 -10.48 -12.66
C ARG A 82 23.59 -9.89 -13.07
N TYR A 83 24.15 -10.39 -14.16
CA TYR A 83 25.34 -9.82 -14.77
C TYR A 83 24.96 -9.03 -16.02
N PHE A 84 25.53 -7.83 -16.15
CA PHE A 84 25.37 -6.93 -17.28
C PHE A 84 26.73 -6.78 -17.95
N ASP A 85 26.91 -7.49 -19.06
CA ASP A 85 28.16 -7.53 -19.82
C ASP A 85 28.57 -6.14 -20.34
N SER A 86 27.61 -5.36 -20.86
CA SER A 86 27.83 -4.03 -21.42
C SER A 86 28.43 -3.01 -20.44
N SER A 87 28.14 -3.16 -19.14
CA SER A 87 28.65 -2.27 -18.09
C SER A 87 29.58 -2.99 -17.11
N GLN A 88 29.95 -4.23 -17.42
CA GLN A 88 30.70 -5.13 -16.53
C GLN A 88 30.19 -5.07 -15.08
N THR A 89 28.87 -5.13 -14.89
CA THR A 89 28.25 -4.96 -13.57
C THR A 89 27.58 -6.25 -13.11
N LEU A 90 27.99 -6.73 -11.93
CA LEU A 90 27.33 -7.79 -11.20
C LEU A 90 26.36 -7.18 -10.19
N ARG A 91 25.05 -7.24 -10.47
CA ARG A 91 24.01 -6.81 -9.53
C ARG A 91 23.53 -7.98 -8.68
N ILE A 92 23.52 -7.78 -7.37
CA ILE A 92 22.83 -8.65 -6.42
C ILE A 92 21.57 -7.91 -5.93
N GLY A 93 20.48 -8.62 -5.65
CA GLY A 93 19.23 -7.97 -5.23
C GLY A 93 17.96 -8.75 -5.58
N PRO A 94 16.80 -8.08 -5.61
CA PRO A 94 16.60 -6.64 -5.39
C PRO A 94 16.79 -6.24 -3.92
N LEU A 95 17.28 -5.02 -3.70
CA LEU A 95 17.26 -4.36 -2.39
C LEU A 95 16.00 -3.49 -2.26
N ILE A 96 15.23 -3.72 -1.21
CA ILE A 96 13.95 -3.06 -0.95
C ILE A 96 14.02 -2.35 0.39
N SER A 97 13.59 -1.09 0.45
CA SER A 97 13.32 -0.40 1.70
C SER A 97 11.83 -0.20 1.88
N VAL A 98 11.35 -0.31 3.13
CA VAL A 98 9.96 -0.02 3.48
C VAL A 98 9.94 1.12 4.47
N LEU A 99 9.33 2.24 4.05
CA LEU A 99 9.17 3.42 4.89
C LEU A 99 7.95 3.24 5.79
N ILE A 100 8.19 3.04 7.09
CA ILE A 100 7.20 2.81 8.14
C ILE A 100 7.11 4.01 9.08
N SER A 101 5.97 4.18 9.76
CA SER A 101 5.68 5.43 10.47
C SER A 101 6.51 5.69 11.72
N ARG A 102 6.93 4.65 12.43
CA ARG A 102 7.62 4.72 13.72
C ARG A 102 8.25 3.38 14.07
N ASP A 103 9.23 3.44 14.94
CA ASP A 103 9.80 2.30 15.63
C ASP A 103 9.73 2.49 17.16
N HIS A 104 10.01 1.41 17.87
CA HIS A 104 10.04 1.28 19.33
C HIS A 104 11.30 0.48 19.68
N PRO A 105 12.49 1.11 19.67
CA PRO A 105 13.76 0.41 19.93
C PRO A 105 13.80 -0.29 21.31
N ASP A 106 13.00 0.21 22.26
CA ASP A 106 12.76 -0.35 23.59
C ASP A 106 11.97 -1.68 23.58
N LYS A 107 11.40 -2.07 22.44
CA LYS A 107 10.54 -3.27 22.29
C LYS A 107 11.08 -4.19 21.19
N PRO A 108 12.15 -4.96 21.45
CA PRO A 108 12.84 -5.74 20.42
C PRO A 108 11.97 -6.80 19.73
N ASP A 109 10.94 -7.34 20.41
CA ASP A 109 10.01 -8.31 19.82
C ASP A 109 8.97 -7.67 18.87
N ARG A 110 8.69 -6.39 19.07
CA ARG A 110 7.68 -5.63 18.34
C ARG A 110 8.16 -4.20 18.04
N PRO A 111 9.31 -4.03 17.36
CA PRO A 111 9.91 -2.73 17.15
C PRO A 111 9.03 -1.82 16.29
N PHE A 112 8.03 -2.34 15.59
CA PHE A 112 7.11 -1.53 14.77
C PHE A 112 5.67 -1.59 15.30
N GLY A 113 5.46 -2.08 16.53
CA GLY A 113 4.12 -2.32 17.06
C GLY A 113 3.36 -3.36 16.23
N SER A 114 2.11 -3.06 15.86
CA SER A 114 1.23 -3.99 15.15
C SER A 114 1.68 -4.37 13.74
N ILE A 115 2.47 -3.52 13.05
CA ILE A 115 2.97 -3.84 11.71
C ILE A 115 4.18 -4.79 11.74
N THR A 116 4.76 -5.09 12.91
CA THR A 116 5.91 -5.99 13.05
C THR A 116 5.66 -7.34 12.39
N MET A 117 4.46 -7.90 12.54
CA MET A 117 4.11 -9.18 11.92
C MET A 117 4.18 -9.15 10.40
N PHE A 118 3.72 -8.06 9.78
CA PHE A 118 3.85 -7.86 8.34
C PHE A 118 5.32 -7.71 7.93
N CYS A 119 6.13 -6.97 8.70
CA CYS A 119 7.55 -6.80 8.42
C CYS A 119 8.29 -8.15 8.48
N SER A 120 8.04 -8.96 9.52
CA SER A 120 8.60 -10.32 9.65
C SER A 120 8.17 -11.23 8.50
N GLU A 121 6.91 -11.15 8.08
CA GLU A 121 6.40 -11.91 6.94
C GLU A 121 7.09 -11.50 5.62
N LEU A 122 7.32 -10.20 5.42
CA LEU A 122 8.02 -9.68 4.24
C LEU A 122 9.49 -10.10 4.22
N VAL A 123 10.18 -10.12 5.37
CA VAL A 123 11.54 -10.68 5.49
C VAL A 123 11.57 -12.13 5.02
N ARG A 124 10.67 -12.98 5.54
CA ARG A 124 10.58 -14.40 5.14
C ARG A 124 10.28 -14.54 3.64
N ALA A 125 9.44 -13.66 3.08
CA ALA A 125 9.15 -13.64 1.64
C ALA A 125 10.38 -13.31 0.81
N CYS A 126 11.14 -12.29 1.23
CA CYS A 126 12.37 -11.85 0.59
C CYS A 126 13.41 -12.98 0.57
N GLN A 127 13.66 -13.63 1.72
CA GLN A 127 14.55 -14.79 1.82
C GLN A 127 14.15 -15.93 0.85
N LYS A 128 12.85 -16.27 0.80
CA LYS A 128 12.35 -17.34 -0.10
C LYS A 128 12.48 -16.97 -1.59
N ARG A 129 12.38 -15.69 -1.94
CA ARG A 129 12.33 -15.19 -3.33
C ARG A 129 13.66 -14.63 -3.84
N GLY A 130 14.69 -14.56 -3.00
CA GLY A 130 15.99 -14.05 -3.41
C GLY A 130 16.05 -12.52 -3.41
N ALA A 131 15.46 -11.86 -2.41
CA ALA A 131 15.48 -10.41 -2.26
C ALA A 131 15.95 -10.03 -0.84
N TYR A 132 16.29 -8.75 -0.66
CA TYR A 132 16.66 -8.21 0.63
C TYR A 132 15.75 -7.04 1.01
N VAL A 133 15.36 -6.96 2.27
CA VAL A 133 14.50 -5.88 2.77
C VAL A 133 15.02 -5.31 4.07
N TYR A 134 14.94 -3.98 4.20
CA TYR A 134 15.15 -3.26 5.45
C TYR A 134 14.05 -2.21 5.66
N PHE A 135 13.88 -1.74 6.89
CA PHE A 135 12.79 -0.84 7.28
C PHE A 135 13.36 0.47 7.83
N ILE A 136 12.80 1.58 7.38
CA ILE A 136 13.22 2.93 7.79
C ILE A 136 12.03 3.71 8.32
N THR A 137 12.28 4.61 9.26
CA THR A 137 11.29 5.57 9.76
C THR A 137 11.64 6.97 9.29
N PRO A 138 10.70 7.93 9.33
CA PRO A 138 11.01 9.34 9.07
C PRO A 138 12.12 9.92 9.96
N ASP A 139 12.37 9.33 11.13
CA ASP A 139 13.35 9.82 12.09
C ASP A 139 14.77 9.28 11.79
N HIS A 140 14.90 8.31 10.88
CA HIS A 140 16.20 7.86 10.34
C HIS A 140 16.63 8.66 9.09
N ILE A 141 15.75 9.53 8.59
CA ILE A 141 15.99 10.33 7.39
C ILE A 141 16.65 11.65 7.83
N ASP A 142 17.97 11.62 7.94
CA ASP A 142 18.77 12.83 8.23
C ASP A 142 20.15 12.81 7.55
N SER A 143 20.45 11.78 6.75
CA SER A 143 21.81 11.53 6.27
C SER A 143 22.09 12.18 4.91
N VAL A 144 23.10 13.05 4.91
CA VAL A 144 23.78 13.67 3.75
C VAL A 144 24.60 12.63 2.93
N THR A 145 24.72 11.41 3.44
CA THR A 145 25.52 10.33 2.86
C THR A 145 24.62 9.37 2.09
N GLY A 146 25.12 8.74 1.01
CA GLY A 146 24.38 7.77 0.19
C GLY A 146 24.04 6.43 0.87
N GLN A 147 23.89 6.47 2.20
CA GLN A 147 23.59 5.39 3.11
C GLN A 147 22.55 5.87 4.14
N ILE A 148 21.82 4.93 4.71
CA ILE A 148 20.76 5.19 5.68
C ILE A 148 20.75 4.14 6.77
N GLU A 149 20.53 4.55 8.02
CA GLU A 149 20.29 3.58 9.10
C GLU A 149 18.89 2.95 8.94
N GLY A 150 18.86 1.62 8.93
CA GLY A 150 17.63 0.86 8.78
C GLY A 150 17.59 -0.36 9.68
N TRP A 151 16.38 -0.81 9.98
CA TRP A 151 16.15 -2.06 10.67
C TRP A 151 16.25 -3.23 9.69
N VAL A 152 17.08 -4.20 10.05
CA VAL A 152 17.20 -5.50 9.38
C VAL A 152 16.80 -6.60 10.37
N TYR A 153 16.35 -7.74 9.85
CA TYR A 153 16.11 -8.92 10.66
C TYR A 153 17.23 -9.92 10.45
N ASP A 154 17.98 -10.19 11.52
CA ASP A 154 19.09 -11.14 11.57
C ASP A 154 19.15 -11.79 12.95
N GLU A 155 18.41 -12.89 13.10
CA GLU A 155 18.13 -13.57 14.38
C GLU A 155 17.56 -12.63 15.45
N GLY A 156 16.84 -11.61 15.00
CA GLY A 156 16.37 -10.50 15.82
C GLY A 156 16.39 -9.20 15.03
N TRP A 157 15.62 -8.22 15.47
CA TRP A 157 15.61 -6.90 14.85
C TRP A 157 16.83 -6.10 15.30
N LYS A 158 17.62 -5.62 14.34
CA LYS A 158 18.84 -4.83 14.60
C LYS A 158 18.91 -3.64 13.64
N LYS A 159 19.52 -2.56 14.10
CA LYS A 159 19.84 -1.40 13.25
C LYS A 159 21.15 -1.66 12.51
N ARG A 160 21.21 -1.25 11.25
CA ARG A 160 22.40 -1.35 10.40
C ARG A 160 22.41 -0.23 9.36
N VAL A 161 23.60 0.22 8.98
CA VAL A 161 23.78 1.14 7.86
C VAL A 161 23.56 0.37 6.56
N MET A 162 22.66 0.87 5.72
CA MET A 162 22.27 0.26 4.46
C MET A 162 22.52 1.22 3.30
N PRO A 163 22.91 0.74 2.11
CA PRO A 163 22.81 1.56 0.90
C PRO A 163 21.35 1.92 0.61
N ILE A 164 21.13 2.96 -0.17
CA ILE A 164 19.80 3.31 -0.67
C ILE A 164 19.29 2.18 -1.55
N ALA A 165 18.07 1.71 -1.26
CA ALA A 165 17.44 0.60 -1.97
C ALA A 165 17.19 0.86 -3.45
N ASP A 166 17.09 -0.22 -4.25
CA ASP A 166 16.59 -0.15 -5.62
C ASP A 166 15.13 0.34 -5.65
N VAL A 167 14.35 -0.04 -4.62
CA VAL A 167 12.93 0.27 -4.50
C VAL A 167 12.56 0.70 -3.09
N VAL A 168 11.83 1.81 -2.96
CA VAL A 168 11.22 2.27 -1.71
C VAL A 168 9.71 2.03 -1.76
N ASN A 169 9.19 1.20 -0.86
CA ASN A 169 7.75 1.13 -0.63
C ASN A 169 7.34 2.12 0.47
N ASN A 170 6.63 3.19 0.10
CA ASN A 170 6.09 4.14 1.07
C ASN A 170 4.84 3.56 1.76
N ARG A 171 4.94 3.24 3.06
CA ARG A 171 3.84 2.73 3.90
C ARG A 171 3.52 3.62 5.09
N LEU A 172 3.89 4.91 5.04
CA LEU A 172 3.53 5.85 6.09
C LEU A 172 2.01 5.87 6.31
N THR A 173 1.59 5.93 7.56
CA THR A 173 0.18 5.81 7.96
C THR A 173 -0.51 7.16 8.18
N SER A 174 0.21 8.28 7.99
CA SER A 174 -0.38 9.61 8.08
C SER A 174 0.22 10.60 7.09
N ARG A 175 -0.64 11.51 6.60
CA ARG A 175 -0.23 12.63 5.74
C ARG A 175 0.77 13.56 6.42
N LYS A 176 0.71 13.69 7.75
CA LYS A 176 1.65 14.53 8.52
C LYS A 176 3.08 14.01 8.38
N LEU A 177 3.27 12.69 8.50
CA LEU A 177 4.58 12.06 8.34
C LEU A 177 5.05 12.14 6.89
N GLU A 178 4.17 11.84 5.93
CA GLU A 178 4.50 11.89 4.51
C GLU A 178 4.94 13.30 4.08
N ASN A 179 4.25 14.33 4.56
CA ASN A 179 4.55 15.72 4.23
C ASN A 179 5.66 16.34 5.10
N LYS A 180 6.36 15.57 5.95
CA LYS A 180 7.57 16.09 6.61
C LYS A 180 8.57 16.54 5.52
N PRO A 181 9.18 17.74 5.63
CA PRO A 181 10.17 18.19 4.64
C PRO A 181 11.31 17.19 4.41
N SER A 182 11.83 16.57 5.47
CA SER A 182 12.87 15.54 5.38
C SER A 182 12.45 14.33 4.55
N VAL A 183 11.22 13.83 4.74
CA VAL A 183 10.66 12.71 3.95
C VAL A 183 10.52 13.09 2.48
N GLN A 184 9.99 14.28 2.19
CA GLN A 184 9.82 14.75 0.81
C GLN A 184 11.18 14.96 0.11
N HIS A 185 12.15 15.52 0.83
CA HIS A 185 13.51 15.68 0.34
C HIS A 185 14.15 14.33 0.02
N PHE A 186 14.07 13.37 0.96
CA PHE A 186 14.59 12.02 0.77
C PHE A 186 13.99 11.33 -0.45
N VAL A 187 12.65 11.33 -0.60
CA VAL A 187 12.01 10.70 -1.77
C VAL A 187 12.47 11.34 -3.08
N LYS A 188 12.63 12.67 -3.10
CA LYS A 188 13.16 13.38 -4.28
C LYS A 188 14.61 12.99 -4.57
N GLU A 189 15.47 13.01 -3.55
CA GLU A 189 16.89 12.73 -3.67
C GLU A 189 17.14 11.30 -4.14
N VAL A 190 16.51 10.29 -3.53
CA VAL A 190 16.76 8.89 -3.89
C VAL A 190 16.35 8.59 -5.34
N LYS A 191 15.26 9.22 -5.80
CA LYS A 191 14.83 9.13 -7.20
C LYS A 191 15.83 9.77 -8.15
N SER A 192 16.26 11.01 -7.88
CA SER A 192 17.13 11.75 -8.80
C SER A 192 18.58 11.28 -8.80
N ARG A 193 19.11 10.89 -7.63
CA ARG A 193 20.54 10.59 -7.43
C ARG A 193 20.87 9.11 -7.65
N TYR A 194 19.98 8.21 -7.21
CA TYR A 194 20.24 6.77 -7.22
C TYR A 194 19.35 6.00 -8.20
N GLY A 195 18.38 6.65 -8.84
CA GLY A 195 17.42 5.97 -9.71
C GLY A 195 16.46 5.06 -8.96
N THR A 196 16.34 5.23 -7.63
CA THR A 196 15.45 4.44 -6.78
C THR A 196 14.00 4.67 -7.19
N VAL A 197 13.25 3.58 -7.38
CA VAL A 197 11.82 3.68 -7.66
C VAL A 197 11.04 3.72 -6.35
N THR A 198 10.34 4.83 -6.09
CA THR A 198 9.42 4.93 -4.95
C THR A 198 7.99 4.71 -5.42
N TYR A 199 7.24 3.83 -4.75
CA TYR A 199 5.82 3.62 -5.07
C TYR A 199 4.91 3.74 -3.85
N ASN A 200 3.63 3.99 -4.14
CA ASN A 200 2.62 4.51 -3.23
C ASN A 200 3.04 5.88 -2.67
N GLU A 201 3.52 6.76 -3.54
CA GLU A 201 4.24 8.00 -3.19
C GLU A 201 3.42 8.98 -2.34
N LYS A 202 2.10 9.02 -2.53
CA LYS A 202 1.21 9.97 -1.85
C LYS A 202 -0.06 9.35 -1.30
N PHE A 203 -0.67 10.01 -0.32
CA PHE A 203 -2.06 9.78 0.07
C PHE A 203 -3.04 10.39 -0.95
N LEU A 204 -4.03 9.60 -1.36
CA LEU A 204 -5.11 10.04 -2.24
C LEU A 204 -6.13 10.92 -1.52
N ASP A 205 -6.52 12.03 -2.12
CA ASP A 205 -7.61 12.88 -1.67
C ASP A 205 -8.96 12.46 -2.29
N LYS A 206 -10.08 12.60 -1.55
CA LYS A 206 -11.40 12.20 -2.06
C LYS A 206 -11.84 12.98 -3.29
N ASN A 207 -11.60 14.29 -3.32
CA ASN A 207 -11.95 15.12 -4.47
C ASN A 207 -11.01 14.83 -5.63
N GLU A 208 -9.70 14.71 -5.37
CA GLU A 208 -8.72 14.35 -6.40
C GLU A 208 -9.11 13.05 -7.11
N VAL A 209 -9.44 11.98 -6.38
CA VAL A 209 -9.87 10.70 -6.95
C VAL A 209 -11.13 10.86 -7.79
N PHE A 210 -12.13 11.59 -7.28
CA PHE A 210 -13.40 11.74 -8.00
C PHE A 210 -13.26 12.59 -9.25
N GLU A 211 -12.51 13.69 -9.21
CA GLU A 211 -12.25 14.51 -10.41
C GLU A 211 -11.42 13.73 -11.44
N ALA A 212 -10.39 13.02 -11.00
CA ALA A 212 -9.54 12.19 -11.85
C ALA A 212 -10.33 11.08 -12.57
N LEU A 213 -11.27 10.44 -11.88
CA LEU A 213 -12.09 9.38 -12.48
C LEU A 213 -13.28 9.92 -13.29
N LYS A 214 -13.70 11.16 -13.06
CA LYS A 214 -14.84 11.79 -13.75
C LYS A 214 -14.50 12.19 -15.19
N SER A 215 -13.23 12.47 -15.49
CA SER A 215 -12.78 12.72 -16.87
C SER A 215 -12.89 11.48 -17.76
N GLU A 216 -12.87 10.29 -17.17
CA GLU A 216 -13.00 9.02 -17.88
C GLU A 216 -14.45 8.57 -17.98
N SER A 217 -15.03 8.64 -19.18
CA SER A 217 -16.46 8.33 -19.44
C SER A 217 -16.84 6.92 -18.95
N SER A 218 -15.94 5.95 -19.11
CA SER A 218 -16.14 4.56 -18.68
C SER A 218 -16.17 4.37 -17.16
N LEU A 219 -15.55 5.29 -16.40
CA LEU A 219 -15.42 5.22 -14.94
C LEU A 219 -16.47 6.05 -14.21
N LYS A 220 -17.04 7.07 -14.88
CA LYS A 220 -18.14 7.89 -14.35
C LYS A 220 -19.31 7.05 -13.82
N ARG A 221 -19.57 5.88 -14.42
CA ARG A 221 -20.63 4.95 -13.99
C ARG A 221 -20.49 4.44 -12.55
N TYR A 222 -19.27 4.41 -12.01
CA TYR A 222 -18.99 3.97 -10.64
C TYR A 222 -19.06 5.12 -9.64
N LEU A 223 -19.09 6.37 -10.09
CA LEU A 223 -19.02 7.53 -9.19
C LEU A 223 -20.41 7.96 -8.73
N PRO A 224 -20.67 8.01 -7.42
CA PRO A 224 -21.83 8.73 -6.93
C PRO A 224 -21.68 10.24 -7.21
N GLU A 225 -22.78 10.93 -7.53
CA GLU A 225 -22.75 12.39 -7.65
C GLU A 225 -22.16 13.01 -6.40
N SER A 226 -21.09 13.80 -6.60
CA SER A 226 -20.28 14.36 -5.52
C SER A 226 -19.75 15.73 -5.92
N HIS A 227 -19.75 16.66 -4.96
CA HIS A 227 -19.25 18.02 -5.15
C HIS A 227 -18.46 18.49 -3.93
N SER A 228 -17.60 19.48 -4.10
CA SER A 228 -17.01 20.19 -2.95
C SER A 228 -18.07 21.08 -2.32
N LEU A 229 -18.33 20.91 -1.01
CA LEU A 229 -19.27 21.77 -0.29
C LEU A 229 -18.64 23.11 0.03
N LYS A 230 -18.91 24.13 -0.80
CA LYS A 230 -18.35 25.49 -0.66
C LYS A 230 -19.38 26.55 -0.30
N SER A 231 -20.67 26.29 -0.51
CA SER A 231 -21.73 27.30 -0.33
C SER A 231 -23.07 26.69 0.04
N PHE A 232 -23.99 27.54 0.51
CA PHE A 232 -25.39 27.18 0.74
C PHE A 232 -26.08 26.67 -0.54
N ALA A 233 -25.78 27.28 -1.69
CA ALA A 233 -26.37 26.90 -2.97
C ALA A 233 -26.06 25.44 -3.34
N VAL A 234 -24.82 24.99 -3.12
CA VAL A 234 -24.42 23.60 -3.35
C VAL A 234 -25.18 22.64 -2.41
N LEU A 235 -25.28 22.98 -1.13
CA LEU A 235 -26.07 22.18 -0.17
C LEU A 235 -27.53 22.11 -0.59
N LYS A 236 -28.12 23.25 -0.97
CA LYS A 236 -29.52 23.35 -1.40
C LYS A 236 -29.82 22.47 -2.59
N ASN A 237 -29.00 22.55 -3.65
CA ASN A 237 -29.17 21.73 -4.84
C ASN A 237 -29.15 20.24 -4.48
N MET A 238 -28.11 19.79 -3.78
CA MET A 238 -27.97 18.38 -3.41
C MET A 238 -29.11 17.86 -2.51
N CYS A 239 -29.61 18.66 -1.57
CA CYS A 239 -30.76 18.31 -0.72
C CYS A 239 -32.10 18.32 -1.47
N GLN A 240 -32.23 19.08 -2.56
CA GLN A 240 -33.43 19.09 -3.39
C GLN A 240 -33.45 17.89 -4.33
N THR A 241 -32.29 17.54 -4.89
CA THR A 241 -32.12 16.43 -5.82
C THR A 241 -32.18 15.06 -5.13
N TYR A 242 -31.61 14.94 -3.92
CA TYR A 242 -31.50 13.66 -3.23
C TYR A 242 -32.18 13.68 -1.84
N PRO A 243 -32.98 12.66 -1.49
CA PRO A 243 -33.62 12.58 -0.18
C PRO A 243 -32.61 12.35 0.96
N VAL A 244 -31.48 11.74 0.64
CA VAL A 244 -30.37 11.49 1.56
C VAL A 244 -29.08 11.92 0.90
N ILE A 245 -28.24 12.63 1.65
CA ILE A 245 -26.87 13.00 1.25
C ILE A 245 -25.89 12.72 2.38
N PHE A 246 -24.61 12.66 2.04
CA PHE A 246 -23.52 12.51 2.99
C PHE A 246 -22.53 13.66 2.85
N LEU A 247 -22.15 14.26 3.97
CA LEU A 247 -20.96 15.12 4.06
C LEU A 247 -19.79 14.27 4.56
N LYS A 248 -18.77 14.15 3.73
CA LYS A 248 -17.55 13.39 4.02
C LYS A 248 -16.36 14.34 4.12
N PRO A 249 -15.57 14.31 5.22
CA PRO A 249 -14.35 15.10 5.29
C PRO A 249 -13.38 14.70 4.18
N VAL A 250 -12.87 15.69 3.45
CA VAL A 250 -12.02 15.51 2.27
C VAL A 250 -10.75 14.69 2.60
N ARG A 251 -10.12 14.98 3.75
CA ARG A 251 -8.92 14.27 4.26
C ARG A 251 -9.22 13.27 5.40
N GLY A 252 -10.50 12.95 5.65
CA GLY A 252 -10.89 12.04 6.74
C GLY A 252 -10.61 10.57 6.44
N SER A 253 -10.51 9.76 7.49
CA SER A 253 -10.34 8.30 7.42
C SER A 253 -11.28 7.59 8.39
N LEU A 254 -11.46 6.27 8.22
CA LEU A 254 -12.23 5.39 9.13
C LEU A 254 -13.70 5.80 9.33
N GLY A 255 -14.28 6.56 8.41
CA GLY A 255 -15.62 7.11 8.54
C GLY A 255 -15.77 8.21 9.60
N LYS A 256 -14.67 8.69 10.19
CA LYS A 256 -14.70 9.76 11.19
C LYS A 256 -15.15 11.07 10.55
N GLY A 257 -16.09 11.75 11.20
CA GLY A 257 -16.61 13.04 10.76
C GLY A 257 -17.63 12.98 9.62
N ILE A 258 -18.09 11.79 9.19
CA ILE A 258 -19.17 11.69 8.22
C ILE A 258 -20.49 12.15 8.86
N ILE A 259 -21.24 12.98 8.13
CA ILE A 259 -22.57 13.44 8.51
C ILE A 259 -23.54 12.97 7.44
N ARG A 260 -24.49 12.11 7.80
CA ARG A 260 -25.64 11.77 6.96
C ARG A 260 -26.71 12.83 7.17
N ILE A 261 -27.27 13.36 6.10
CA ILE A 261 -28.38 14.33 6.12
C ILE A 261 -29.55 13.69 5.38
N SER A 262 -30.73 13.68 5.99
CA SER A 262 -31.96 13.21 5.35
C SER A 262 -33.07 14.24 5.46
N ARG A 263 -33.68 14.57 4.34
CA ARG A 263 -34.90 15.39 4.29
C ARG A 263 -36.09 14.55 4.74
N GLN A 264 -36.88 15.08 5.66
CA GLN A 264 -38.09 14.43 6.17
C GLN A 264 -39.32 14.86 5.36
N SER A 265 -40.43 14.11 5.47
CA SER A 265 -41.68 14.41 4.78
C SER A 265 -42.31 15.73 5.22
N ASP A 266 -42.11 16.13 6.48
CA ASP A 266 -42.55 17.40 7.07
C ASP A 266 -41.69 18.62 6.65
N GLY A 267 -40.71 18.42 5.75
CA GLY A 267 -39.81 19.47 5.28
C GLY A 267 -38.63 19.77 6.22
N THR A 268 -38.55 19.13 7.39
CA THR A 268 -37.40 19.24 8.29
C THR A 268 -36.20 18.45 7.78
N TYR A 269 -35.02 18.74 8.35
CA TYR A 269 -33.78 18.05 8.03
C TYR A 269 -33.23 17.36 9.26
N MET A 270 -32.79 16.12 9.09
CA MET A 270 -32.20 15.33 10.15
C MET A 270 -30.75 14.99 9.83
N THR A 271 -29.86 15.20 10.79
CA THR A 271 -28.46 14.79 10.69
C THR A 271 -28.18 13.59 11.60
N LEU A 272 -27.35 12.68 11.12
CA LEU A 272 -26.76 11.59 11.89
C LEU A 272 -25.24 11.68 11.74
N SER A 273 -24.53 11.78 12.86
CA SER A 273 -23.07 11.79 12.87
C SER A 273 -22.53 10.86 13.94
N THR A 274 -21.42 10.17 13.64
CA THR A 274 -20.78 9.30 14.63
C THR A 274 -19.77 10.09 15.47
N LYS A 275 -19.93 10.07 16.80
CA LYS A 275 -18.97 10.60 17.79
C LYS A 275 -18.39 9.44 18.62
N LEU A 276 -17.39 9.75 19.46
CA LEU A 276 -16.72 8.79 20.36
C LEU A 276 -17.68 8.10 21.37
N GLY A 277 -18.87 8.67 21.61
CA GLY A 277 -19.90 8.10 22.50
C GLY A 277 -21.18 7.61 21.82
N GLY A 278 -21.17 7.38 20.49
CA GLY A 278 -22.32 6.85 19.75
C GLY A 278 -22.77 7.70 18.57
N VAL A 279 -24.03 7.50 18.15
CA VAL A 279 -24.65 8.23 17.03
C VAL A 279 -25.37 9.45 17.56
N GLN A 280 -24.95 10.65 17.16
CA GLN A 280 -25.66 11.89 17.46
C GLN A 280 -26.68 12.16 16.37
N LYS A 281 -27.95 12.32 16.76
CA LYS A 281 -29.07 12.73 15.92
C LYS A 281 -29.42 14.18 16.21
N GLN A 282 -29.61 15.00 15.18
CA GLN A 282 -30.07 16.38 15.35
C GLN A 282 -31.06 16.74 14.25
N ALA A 283 -32.18 17.37 14.63
CA ALA A 283 -33.17 17.88 13.72
C ALA A 283 -33.00 19.39 13.50
N TYR A 284 -33.34 19.86 12.31
CA TYR A 284 -33.32 21.26 11.93
C TYR A 284 -34.64 21.60 11.23
N PRO A 285 -35.31 22.70 11.61
CA PRO A 285 -36.62 23.05 11.06
C PRO A 285 -36.53 23.52 9.59
N SER A 286 -35.35 23.90 9.12
CA SER A 286 -35.16 24.34 7.73
C SER A 286 -33.72 24.12 7.25
N LEU A 287 -33.55 24.15 5.93
CA LEU A 287 -32.24 24.03 5.29
C LEU A 287 -31.27 25.14 5.71
N SER A 288 -31.77 26.37 5.90
CA SER A 288 -30.96 27.50 6.37
C SER A 288 -30.45 27.29 7.80
N LYS A 289 -31.28 26.74 8.69
CA LYS A 289 -30.86 26.39 10.06
C LYS A 289 -29.88 25.23 10.08
N LEU A 290 -30.07 24.23 9.20
CA LEU A 290 -29.09 23.16 8.98
C LEU A 290 -27.73 23.74 8.54
N PHE A 291 -27.71 24.61 7.54
CA PHE A 291 -26.46 25.22 7.05
C PHE A 291 -25.75 26.04 8.13
N ALA A 292 -26.51 26.85 8.88
CA ALA A 292 -25.97 27.58 10.04
C ALA A 292 -25.36 26.63 11.08
N GLY A 293 -26.04 25.51 11.39
CA GLY A 293 -25.53 24.50 12.31
C GLY A 293 -24.28 23.76 11.81
N LEU A 294 -24.08 23.67 10.49
CA LEU A 294 -22.89 23.07 9.89
C LEU A 294 -21.71 24.06 9.76
N SER A 295 -21.98 25.36 9.76
CA SER A 295 -21.00 26.42 9.46
C SER A 295 -19.71 26.32 10.29
N GLY A 296 -19.82 26.08 11.61
CA GLY A 296 -18.65 25.93 12.50
C GLY A 296 -17.74 24.75 12.11
N LYS A 297 -18.32 23.62 11.68
CA LYS A 297 -17.55 22.47 11.18
C LYS A 297 -16.94 22.75 9.82
N MET A 298 -17.66 23.46 8.95
CA MET A 298 -17.18 23.82 7.61
C MET A 298 -16.02 24.82 7.65
N LYS A 299 -15.91 25.66 8.69
CA LYS A 299 -14.77 26.58 8.89
C LYS A 299 -13.45 25.83 9.11
N THR A 300 -13.47 24.71 9.81
CA THR A 300 -12.25 23.95 10.17
C THR A 300 -12.01 22.74 9.28
N THR A 301 -13.05 22.23 8.62
CA THR A 301 -13.00 21.00 7.84
C THR A 301 -13.63 21.19 6.47
N LYS A 302 -12.87 20.88 5.42
CA LYS A 302 -13.40 20.81 4.05
C LYS A 302 -14.21 19.52 3.88
N TYR A 303 -15.42 19.64 3.33
CA TYR A 303 -16.32 18.52 3.07
C TYR A 303 -16.57 18.31 1.57
N GLN A 304 -16.66 17.05 1.18
CA GLN A 304 -17.33 16.62 -0.04
C GLN A 304 -18.79 16.30 0.30
N ILE A 305 -19.73 16.85 -0.45
CA ILE A 305 -21.15 16.49 -0.40
C ILE A 305 -21.41 15.42 -1.46
N GLN A 306 -22.07 14.33 -1.09
CA GLN A 306 -22.25 13.17 -1.96
C GLN A 306 -23.68 12.64 -1.85
N GLN A 307 -24.24 12.17 -2.97
CA GLN A 307 -25.56 11.53 -3.00
C GLN A 307 -25.61 10.31 -2.05
N GLY A 308 -26.75 10.12 -1.41
CA GLY A 308 -27.04 8.88 -0.69
C GLY A 308 -27.32 7.75 -1.66
N LEU A 309 -26.74 6.57 -1.40
CA LEU A 309 -26.92 5.37 -2.21
C LEU A 309 -27.84 4.38 -1.49
N HIS A 310 -28.72 3.73 -2.24
CA HIS A 310 -29.56 2.65 -1.73
C HIS A 310 -28.81 1.32 -1.87
N LEU A 311 -27.89 1.09 -0.93
CA LEU A 311 -26.96 -0.04 -0.96
C LEU A 311 -27.58 -1.31 -0.38
N ILE A 312 -27.09 -2.47 -0.84
CA ILE A 312 -27.47 -3.75 -0.26
C ILE A 312 -27.08 -3.83 1.22
N ASP A 313 -27.90 -4.54 1.99
CA ASP A 313 -27.66 -4.84 3.39
C ASP A 313 -27.94 -6.32 3.71
N ILE A 314 -27.47 -6.75 4.88
CA ILE A 314 -27.79 -8.06 5.47
C ILE A 314 -28.43 -7.81 6.82
N GLY A 315 -29.75 -7.93 6.90
CA GLY A 315 -30.49 -7.68 8.14
C GLY A 315 -30.33 -6.24 8.63
N LYS A 316 -30.49 -5.25 7.73
CA LYS A 316 -30.33 -3.81 7.97
C LYS A 316 -28.89 -3.37 8.28
N LYS A 317 -27.91 -4.25 8.10
CA LYS A 317 -26.48 -3.93 8.24
C LYS A 317 -25.87 -3.67 6.87
N PRO A 318 -25.43 -2.43 6.57
CA PRO A 318 -24.81 -2.10 5.30
C PRO A 318 -23.65 -3.04 4.95
N VAL A 319 -23.53 -3.37 3.68
CA VAL A 319 -22.42 -4.16 3.14
C VAL A 319 -21.60 -3.32 2.17
N ASP A 320 -20.29 -3.32 2.36
CA ASP A 320 -19.33 -2.83 1.37
C ASP A 320 -18.31 -3.93 1.02
N PHE A 321 -17.54 -3.70 -0.04
CA PHE A 321 -16.55 -4.63 -0.56
C PHE A 321 -15.19 -3.95 -0.65
N ARG A 322 -14.21 -4.44 0.11
CA ARG A 322 -12.81 -4.00 0.02
C ARG A 322 -12.10 -4.86 -1.01
N ALA A 323 -11.78 -4.27 -2.15
CA ALA A 323 -10.85 -4.84 -3.12
C ALA A 323 -9.41 -4.39 -2.80
N LEU A 324 -8.48 -5.35 -2.71
CA LEU A 324 -7.05 -5.08 -2.74
C LEU A 324 -6.56 -5.31 -4.17
N VAL A 325 -6.04 -4.26 -4.80
CA VAL A 325 -5.51 -4.31 -6.17
C VAL A 325 -4.02 -3.98 -6.12
N GLN A 326 -3.20 -4.78 -6.78
CA GLN A 326 -1.74 -4.62 -6.77
C GLN A 326 -1.19 -4.81 -8.19
N LYS A 327 -0.11 -4.11 -8.51
CA LYS A 327 0.67 -4.43 -9.71
C LYS A 327 1.41 -5.75 -9.50
N ASN A 328 1.44 -6.59 -10.53
CA ASN A 328 2.06 -7.90 -10.49
C ASN A 328 3.51 -7.87 -11.00
N ARG A 329 4.14 -9.04 -11.14
CA ARG A 329 5.51 -9.21 -11.68
C ARG A 329 5.76 -8.67 -13.09
N ALA A 330 4.70 -8.32 -13.82
CA ALA A 330 4.77 -7.72 -15.16
C ALA A 330 4.38 -6.24 -15.15
N GLY A 331 4.28 -5.62 -13.95
CA GLY A 331 3.88 -4.24 -13.78
C GLY A 331 2.39 -3.96 -14.03
N LYS A 332 1.57 -4.99 -14.25
CA LYS A 332 0.14 -4.85 -14.58
C LYS A 332 -0.73 -4.96 -13.33
N TRP A 333 -1.78 -4.13 -13.24
CA TRP A 333 -2.77 -4.20 -12.17
C TRP A 333 -3.48 -5.56 -12.16
N LYS A 334 -3.71 -6.10 -10.97
CA LYS A 334 -4.47 -7.32 -10.72
C LYS A 334 -5.20 -7.19 -9.39
N VAL A 335 -6.43 -7.71 -9.32
CA VAL A 335 -7.14 -7.88 -8.05
C VAL A 335 -6.50 -9.03 -7.25
N THR A 336 -5.93 -8.71 -6.10
CA THR A 336 -5.34 -9.68 -5.18
C THR A 336 -6.41 -10.34 -4.31
N SER A 337 -7.38 -9.57 -3.83
CA SER A 337 -8.52 -10.07 -3.05
C SER A 337 -9.70 -9.11 -3.10
N ILE A 338 -10.90 -9.64 -2.87
CA ILE A 338 -12.10 -8.85 -2.56
C ILE A 338 -12.78 -9.51 -1.37
N VAL A 339 -13.00 -8.74 -0.31
CA VAL A 339 -13.70 -9.20 0.90
C VAL A 339 -14.92 -8.32 1.15
N ALA A 340 -16.02 -8.91 1.60
CA ALA A 340 -17.19 -8.17 2.03
C ALA A 340 -17.02 -7.77 3.50
N ARG A 341 -17.38 -6.52 3.83
CA ARG A 341 -17.44 -5.98 5.19
C ARG A 341 -18.89 -5.68 5.52
N ILE A 342 -19.41 -6.30 6.56
CA ILE A 342 -20.78 -6.13 7.04
C ILE A 342 -20.70 -5.23 8.29
N ALA A 343 -21.49 -4.15 8.32
CA ALA A 343 -21.47 -3.21 9.44
C ALA A 343 -21.84 -3.88 10.78
N GLY A 344 -21.16 -3.46 11.85
CA GLY A 344 -21.53 -3.80 13.23
C GLY A 344 -22.54 -2.81 13.82
N GLY A 345 -23.46 -3.29 14.66
CA GLY A 345 -24.41 -2.45 15.41
C GLY A 345 -25.34 -1.59 14.54
N SER A 346 -25.76 -0.43 15.08
CA SER A 346 -26.62 0.57 14.42
C SER A 346 -25.84 1.62 13.61
N HIS A 347 -24.64 1.27 13.14
CA HIS A 347 -23.79 2.19 12.37
C HIS A 347 -24.18 2.22 10.89
N PHE A 348 -24.29 3.43 10.33
CA PHE A 348 -24.53 3.64 8.89
C PHE A 348 -23.26 3.51 8.03
N VAL A 349 -22.12 3.14 8.62
CA VAL A 349 -20.84 2.91 7.93
C VAL A 349 -20.32 1.53 8.30
N SER A 350 -20.06 0.69 7.29
CA SER A 350 -19.55 -0.68 7.37
C SER A 350 -18.04 -0.77 7.67
N ASN A 351 -17.56 0.04 8.62
CA ASN A 351 -16.14 0.02 9.00
C ASN A 351 -15.85 -1.12 9.98
N LEU A 352 -14.94 -2.02 9.61
CA LEU A 352 -14.46 -3.13 10.44
C LEU A 352 -13.87 -2.66 11.77
N ALA A 353 -13.21 -1.50 11.80
CA ALA A 353 -12.70 -0.87 13.03
C ALA A 353 -13.82 -0.43 14.00
N ARG A 354 -15.09 -0.58 13.63
CA ARG A 354 -16.28 -0.28 14.44
C ARG A 354 -17.13 -1.52 14.69
N GLY A 355 -16.51 -2.71 14.75
CA GLY A 355 -17.18 -3.97 15.07
C GLY A 355 -17.89 -4.64 13.91
N GLY A 356 -17.50 -4.35 12.66
CA GLY A 356 -18.00 -5.07 11.49
C GLY A 356 -17.50 -6.52 11.43
N SER A 357 -18.10 -7.33 10.55
CA SER A 357 -17.63 -8.69 10.27
C SER A 357 -17.15 -8.83 8.82
N LEU A 358 -16.24 -9.80 8.60
CA LEU A 358 -15.78 -10.17 7.26
C LEU A 358 -16.53 -11.38 6.73
N SER A 359 -16.77 -11.39 5.42
CA SER A 359 -17.34 -12.51 4.69
C SER A 359 -16.81 -12.54 3.26
N THR A 360 -16.95 -13.67 2.58
CA THR A 360 -16.66 -13.72 1.14
C THR A 360 -17.70 -12.92 0.36
N VAL A 361 -17.36 -12.48 -0.85
CA VAL A 361 -18.32 -11.81 -1.75
C VAL A 361 -19.56 -12.68 -1.97
N ARG A 362 -19.35 -13.98 -2.24
CA ARG A 362 -20.41 -14.95 -2.51
C ARG A 362 -21.37 -15.09 -1.33
N GLU A 363 -20.84 -15.26 -0.12
CA GLU A 363 -21.67 -15.39 1.08
C GLU A 363 -22.47 -14.11 1.38
N ALA A 364 -21.82 -12.95 1.33
CA ALA A 364 -22.48 -11.68 1.62
C ALA A 364 -23.60 -11.38 0.63
N VAL A 365 -23.35 -11.60 -0.66
CA VAL A 365 -24.33 -11.40 -1.73
C VAL A 365 -25.47 -12.43 -1.65
N ASN A 366 -25.19 -13.68 -1.26
CA ASN A 366 -26.23 -14.68 -1.06
C ASN A 366 -27.16 -14.33 0.11
N LYS A 367 -26.62 -13.73 1.18
CA LYS A 367 -27.37 -13.31 2.37
C LYS A 367 -28.11 -11.98 2.20
N SER A 368 -27.88 -11.22 1.13
CA SER A 368 -28.58 -9.97 0.86
C SER A 368 -29.84 -10.19 0.01
N LEU A 369 -30.67 -9.14 -0.11
CA LEU A 369 -31.87 -9.11 -0.95
C LEU A 369 -31.58 -8.77 -2.42
N LEU A 370 -30.33 -8.95 -2.89
CA LEU A 370 -29.97 -8.69 -4.28
C LEU A 370 -30.70 -9.66 -5.24
N PRO A 371 -31.15 -9.25 -6.43
CA PRO A 371 -31.79 -10.17 -7.40
C PRO A 371 -30.85 -11.29 -7.88
N GLY A 372 -31.41 -12.45 -8.25
CA GLY A 372 -30.64 -13.67 -8.58
C GLY A 372 -29.55 -13.49 -9.65
N ASP A 373 -29.85 -12.79 -10.75
CA ASP A 373 -28.87 -12.55 -11.80
C ASP A 373 -27.79 -11.54 -11.39
N ALA A 374 -28.15 -10.54 -10.59
CA ALA A 374 -27.19 -9.63 -9.97
C ALA A 374 -26.29 -10.37 -8.96
N LYS A 375 -26.81 -11.38 -8.24
CA LYS A 375 -25.99 -12.23 -7.35
C LYS A 375 -24.93 -13.00 -8.12
N LYS A 376 -25.30 -13.62 -9.25
CA LYS A 376 -24.38 -14.39 -10.10
C LYS A 376 -23.24 -13.52 -10.64
N ASN A 377 -23.55 -12.28 -11.03
CA ASN A 377 -22.58 -11.36 -11.64
C ASN A 377 -21.80 -10.49 -10.63
N ALA A 378 -22.15 -10.52 -9.34
CA ALA A 378 -21.63 -9.58 -8.36
C ALA A 378 -20.10 -9.56 -8.27
N TYR A 379 -19.46 -10.74 -8.21
CA TYR A 379 -18.00 -10.84 -8.14
C TYR A 379 -17.33 -10.28 -9.41
N VAL A 380 -17.84 -10.62 -10.59
CA VAL A 380 -17.30 -10.17 -11.87
C VAL A 380 -17.41 -8.64 -12.00
N SER A 381 -18.56 -8.08 -11.62
CA SER A 381 -18.79 -6.62 -11.62
C SER A 381 -17.88 -5.89 -10.64
N LEU A 382 -17.72 -6.41 -9.41
CA LEU A 382 -16.80 -5.84 -8.41
C LEU A 382 -15.34 -5.94 -8.85
N HIS A 383 -14.93 -7.07 -9.43
CA HIS A 383 -13.58 -7.28 -9.95
C HIS A 383 -13.28 -6.32 -11.09
N LYS A 384 -14.18 -6.20 -12.07
CA LYS A 384 -14.04 -5.27 -13.20
C LYS A 384 -13.97 -3.83 -12.72
N ALA A 385 -14.85 -3.42 -11.81
CA ALA A 385 -14.84 -2.09 -11.23
C ALA A 385 -13.52 -1.78 -10.52
N ALA A 386 -13.05 -2.68 -9.65
CA ALA A 386 -11.79 -2.50 -8.93
C ALA A 386 -10.59 -2.33 -9.87
N LEU A 387 -10.50 -3.16 -10.92
CA LEU A 387 -9.41 -3.07 -11.89
C LEU A 387 -9.47 -1.77 -12.69
N SER A 388 -10.62 -1.44 -13.27
CA SER A 388 -10.79 -0.22 -14.07
C SER A 388 -10.56 1.06 -13.26
N ILE A 389 -10.96 1.08 -11.98
CA ILE A 389 -10.70 2.21 -11.08
C ILE A 389 -9.20 2.33 -10.77
N ALA A 390 -8.50 1.21 -10.54
CA ALA A 390 -7.06 1.23 -10.30
C ALA A 390 -6.29 1.75 -11.51
N GLU A 391 -6.63 1.28 -12.71
CA GLU A 391 -6.06 1.73 -13.98
C GLU A 391 -6.35 3.21 -14.24
N GLY A 392 -7.60 3.66 -14.00
CA GLY A 392 -7.98 5.05 -14.13
C GLY A 392 -7.19 5.98 -13.21
N ILE A 393 -7.01 5.60 -11.94
CA ILE A 393 -6.20 6.36 -10.99
C ILE A 393 -4.75 6.46 -11.44
N ASP A 394 -4.16 5.34 -11.88
CA ASP A 394 -2.78 5.27 -12.31
C ASP A 394 -2.52 6.06 -13.61
N ALA A 395 -3.54 6.19 -14.46
CA ALA A 395 -3.46 6.99 -15.70
C ALA A 395 -3.62 8.50 -15.48
N THR A 396 -4.35 8.92 -14.45
CA THR A 396 -4.81 10.32 -14.30
C THR A 396 -4.14 11.07 -13.15
N ILE A 397 -3.70 10.38 -12.09
CA ILE A 397 -3.04 11.00 -10.94
C ILE A 397 -1.53 10.87 -11.10
N PRO A 398 -0.76 11.98 -11.14
CA PRO A 398 0.68 11.98 -11.40
C PRO A 398 1.47 11.56 -10.14
N ALA A 399 1.35 10.29 -9.77
CA ALA A 399 2.10 9.65 -8.70
C ALA A 399 2.19 8.16 -8.95
N HIS A 400 3.28 7.52 -8.50
CA HIS A 400 3.45 6.10 -8.73
C HIS A 400 2.72 5.27 -7.68
N PHE A 401 1.74 4.47 -8.11
CA PHE A 401 1.05 3.49 -7.26
C PHE A 401 1.40 2.05 -7.67
N GLY A 402 1.60 1.19 -6.68
CA GLY A 402 1.77 -0.27 -6.84
C GLY A 402 0.72 -1.09 -6.08
N GLU A 403 -0.01 -0.47 -5.16
CA GLU A 403 -1.08 -1.09 -4.38
C GLU A 403 -2.18 -0.06 -4.07
N LEU A 404 -3.44 -0.47 -4.22
CA LEU A 404 -4.63 0.31 -3.85
C LEU A 404 -5.62 -0.57 -3.07
N GLY A 405 -6.17 -0.02 -1.99
CA GLY A 405 -7.38 -0.55 -1.34
C GLY A 405 -8.60 0.22 -1.81
N ILE A 406 -9.48 -0.43 -2.57
CA ILE A 406 -10.66 0.19 -3.17
C ILE A 406 -11.90 -0.30 -2.42
N ASP A 407 -12.63 0.64 -1.81
CA ASP A 407 -13.92 0.39 -1.19
C ASP A 407 -15.03 0.58 -2.20
N LEU A 408 -15.73 -0.50 -2.49
CA LEU A 408 -16.86 -0.56 -3.40
C LEU A 408 -18.14 -0.84 -2.61
N ALA A 409 -19.27 -0.45 -3.15
CA ALA A 409 -20.57 -0.89 -2.68
C ALA A 409 -21.43 -1.33 -3.86
N MET A 410 -22.51 -2.04 -3.57
CA MET A 410 -23.48 -2.48 -4.56
C MET A 410 -24.87 -2.01 -4.15
N ASP A 411 -25.64 -1.49 -5.08
CA ASP A 411 -27.06 -1.20 -4.84
C ASP A 411 -27.96 -2.41 -5.14
N TYR A 412 -29.24 -2.29 -4.82
CA TYR A 412 -30.23 -3.34 -5.06
C TYR A 412 -30.45 -3.70 -6.54
N SER A 413 -29.97 -2.89 -7.49
CA SER A 413 -29.98 -3.22 -8.92
C SER A 413 -28.75 -4.02 -9.37
N GLY A 414 -27.76 -4.20 -8.49
CA GLY A 414 -26.48 -4.83 -8.82
C GLY A 414 -25.45 -3.86 -9.39
N LYS A 415 -25.75 -2.55 -9.42
CA LYS A 415 -24.79 -1.54 -9.87
C LYS A 415 -23.74 -1.31 -8.78
N VAL A 416 -22.48 -1.25 -9.23
CA VAL A 416 -21.32 -1.03 -8.37
C VAL A 416 -21.01 0.46 -8.27
N TRP A 417 -20.70 0.90 -7.05
CA TRP A 417 -20.36 2.27 -6.71
C TRP A 417 -19.02 2.33 -5.98
N LEU A 418 -18.20 3.33 -6.30
CA LEU A 418 -16.98 3.66 -5.58
C LEU A 418 -17.31 4.44 -4.31
N ILE A 419 -16.79 3.97 -3.17
CA ILE A 419 -16.94 4.62 -1.87
C ILE A 419 -15.69 5.40 -1.47
N GLU A 420 -14.51 4.78 -1.58
CA GLU A 420 -13.22 5.36 -1.22
C GLU A 420 -12.08 4.60 -1.90
N VAL A 421 -10.97 5.28 -2.20
CA VAL A 421 -9.70 4.63 -2.55
C VAL A 421 -8.62 5.03 -1.56
N ASN A 422 -7.87 4.03 -1.09
CA ASN A 422 -6.77 4.17 -0.16
C ASN A 422 -5.48 3.71 -0.83
N SER A 423 -4.51 4.61 -1.00
CA SER A 423 -3.20 4.27 -1.58
C SER A 423 -2.26 3.55 -0.61
N LYS A 424 -2.61 3.43 0.66
CA LYS A 424 -1.78 2.71 1.66
C LYS A 424 -2.68 1.86 2.56
N PRO A 425 -3.30 0.78 2.03
CA PRO A 425 -4.23 -0.02 2.81
C PRO A 425 -3.54 -0.66 4.02
N SER A 426 -4.27 -0.77 5.14
CA SER A 426 -3.75 -1.40 6.36
C SER A 426 -3.29 -2.83 6.11
N LYS A 427 -2.19 -3.23 6.76
CA LYS A 427 -1.71 -4.61 6.81
C LYS A 427 -1.99 -5.29 8.16
N ASN A 428 -2.54 -4.52 9.09
CA ASN A 428 -2.96 -4.96 10.41
C ASN A 428 -4.39 -5.48 10.28
N ASP A 429 -4.54 -6.75 10.65
CA ASP A 429 -5.78 -7.41 11.03
C ASP A 429 -6.70 -7.93 9.92
N ASN A 430 -7.13 -9.17 10.14
CA ASN A 430 -8.30 -9.87 9.59
C ASN A 430 -8.10 -10.86 8.44
N THR A 431 -6.86 -11.28 8.14
CA THR A 431 -6.66 -12.59 7.50
C THR A 431 -6.13 -13.53 8.57
N PRO A 432 -6.79 -14.67 8.85
CA PRO A 432 -6.21 -15.69 9.72
C PRO A 432 -4.80 -15.99 9.24
N LEU A 433 -3.81 -15.71 10.08
CA LEU A 433 -2.43 -16.07 9.81
C LEU A 433 -2.36 -17.58 10.00
N ASN A 434 -2.31 -18.34 8.91
CA ASN A 434 -1.71 -19.66 9.01
C ASN A 434 -0.21 -19.42 9.12
N ASP A 435 0.38 -19.72 10.28
CA ASP A 435 1.73 -19.31 10.69
C ASP A 435 2.85 -19.66 9.69
N ASN A 436 2.60 -20.55 8.74
CA ASN A 436 3.56 -20.98 7.71
C ASN A 436 3.34 -20.44 6.29
N LYS A 437 2.23 -19.76 5.99
CA LYS A 437 1.92 -19.32 4.61
C LYS A 437 1.98 -17.80 4.46
N ILE A 438 2.90 -17.35 3.60
CA ILE A 438 3.02 -15.95 3.22
C ILE A 438 1.80 -15.54 2.39
N ARG A 439 1.16 -14.44 2.77
CA ARG A 439 -0.03 -13.90 2.13
C ARG A 439 0.24 -13.55 0.67
N PRO A 440 -0.71 -13.82 -0.24
CA PRO A 440 -0.58 -13.42 -1.65
C PRO A 440 -0.27 -11.94 -1.86
N SER A 441 -0.73 -11.08 -0.95
CA SER A 441 -0.48 -9.64 -1.02
C SER A 441 0.97 -9.26 -0.73
N VAL A 442 1.66 -9.97 0.17
CA VAL A 442 3.10 -9.80 0.43
C VAL A 442 3.91 -10.31 -0.75
N ILE A 443 3.53 -11.47 -1.31
CA ILE A 443 4.18 -12.03 -2.50
C ILE A 443 4.06 -11.06 -3.68
N THR A 444 2.86 -10.53 -3.93
CA THR A 444 2.61 -9.63 -5.06
C THR A 444 3.37 -8.31 -4.91
N MET A 445 3.44 -7.77 -3.69
CA MET A 445 4.26 -6.60 -3.37
C MET A 445 5.73 -6.84 -3.71
N LEU A 446 6.26 -7.99 -3.32
CA LEU A 446 7.65 -8.36 -3.59
C LEU A 446 7.92 -8.61 -5.09
N ASP A 447 7.02 -9.32 -5.76
CA ASP A 447 7.09 -9.56 -7.20
C ASP A 447 7.10 -8.24 -7.99
N TYR A 448 6.33 -7.25 -7.54
CA TYR A 448 6.33 -5.91 -8.13
C TYR A 448 7.60 -5.11 -7.82
N SER A 449 8.08 -5.15 -6.57
CA SER A 449 9.38 -4.54 -6.25
C SER A 449 10.53 -5.15 -7.06
N ALA A 450 10.51 -6.47 -7.29
CA ALA A 450 11.48 -7.13 -8.16
C ALA A 450 11.37 -6.65 -9.62
N TYR A 451 10.15 -6.54 -10.15
CA TYR A 451 9.90 -5.96 -11.47
C TYR A 451 10.49 -4.55 -11.60
N LEU A 452 10.25 -3.67 -10.62
CA LEU A 452 10.76 -2.29 -10.62
C LEU A 452 12.29 -2.22 -10.55
N ALA A 453 12.92 -3.13 -9.80
CA ALA A 453 14.37 -3.20 -9.68
C ALA A 453 15.07 -3.86 -10.90
N GLY A 454 14.29 -4.45 -11.82
CA GLY A 454 14.80 -5.23 -12.93
C GLY A 454 15.29 -6.63 -12.53
N PHE A 455 14.64 -7.28 -11.56
CA PHE A 455 14.86 -8.67 -11.16
C PHE A 455 13.59 -9.50 -11.40
#